data_AF-A0A8J2HKT4-F1
#
_entry.id   AF-A0A8J2HKT4-F1
#
_cell.length_a   1.000
_cell.length_b   1.000
_cell.length_c   1.000
_cell.angle_alpha   90.00
_cell.angle_beta   90.00
_cell.angle_gamma   90.00
#
_symmetry.space_group_name_H-M   'P 1'
#
loop_
_entity.id
_entity.type
_entity.pdbx_description
1 polymer ?
#
loop_
_entity_poly.entity_id
_entity_poly.type
_entity_poly.pdbx_seq_one_letter_code
_entity_poly.pdbx_strand_id
1 'polypeptide(L)'
;MKKLILILLVVVIITLLAGAYSEKLVIDTDPGADDAVAILLVLSMSARNYTNYEVVGITCVYGNTFEELAEKNVLKILTVANLPKIPVYGGAQKPLMSNYTADNYFGEDGFGDFKFQDEILGEVDRSTHAAVALVKLARRYPGELSILALGPLTNIAIAMTLDPEFAKNVKRFFIMGGSVSGVGNKSPGVEFNFGADPESNHVVMTPVIDGSARGSLLIDYANTTVQPGNVEIIQEVNTEEFKQMLKEFLS
;
A
#
# COMPACT_ATOMS: atom_id res chain seq x y z
N MET A 1 4.57 4.95 15.91
CA MET A 1 3.87 3.86 16.63
C MET A 1 2.41 3.71 16.19
N LYS A 2 1.59 4.77 16.10
CA LYS A 2 0.17 4.63 15.69
C LYS A 2 -0.03 4.24 14.21
N LYS A 3 0.68 4.89 13.27
CA LYS A 3 0.75 4.46 11.85
C LYS A 3 1.23 3.02 11.62
N LEU A 4 2.24 2.58 12.38
CA LEU A 4 2.76 1.21 12.34
C LEU A 4 1.65 0.19 12.68
N ILE A 5 0.80 0.48 13.67
CA ILE A 5 -0.32 -0.37 14.09
C ILE A 5 -1.39 -0.47 12.97
N LEU A 6 -1.67 0.61 12.25
CA LEU A 6 -2.63 0.63 11.11
C LEU A 6 -2.13 -0.20 9.92
N ILE A 7 -0.83 -0.22 9.70
CA ILE A 7 -0.24 -0.97 8.61
C ILE A 7 -0.27 -2.48 8.87
N LEU A 8 0.06 -2.92 10.09
CA LEU A 8 -0.09 -4.33 10.44
C LEU A 8 -1.56 -4.78 10.41
N LEU A 9 -2.49 -3.83 10.43
CA LEU A 9 -3.92 -4.06 10.32
C LEU A 9 -4.40 -4.51 8.97
N VAL A 10 -3.89 -3.84 7.94
CA VAL A 10 -4.16 -4.18 6.55
C VAL A 10 -3.97 -5.67 6.37
N VAL A 11 -2.89 -6.19 6.94
CA VAL A 11 -2.52 -7.58 6.80
C VAL A 11 -3.45 -8.50 7.61
N VAL A 12 -3.89 -8.07 8.80
CA VAL A 12 -4.92 -8.79 9.58
C VAL A 12 -6.25 -8.87 8.82
N ILE A 13 -6.65 -7.84 8.09
CA ILE A 13 -7.89 -7.82 7.30
C ILE A 13 -7.77 -8.66 6.02
N ILE A 14 -6.59 -8.64 5.41
CA ILE A 14 -6.17 -9.57 4.35
C ILE A 14 -6.34 -11.04 4.82
N THR A 15 -6.12 -11.34 6.11
CA THR A 15 -6.47 -12.64 6.72
C THR A 15 -7.97 -12.87 6.85
N LEU A 16 -8.72 -11.89 7.38
CA LEU A 16 -10.14 -12.06 7.74
C LEU A 16 -11.07 -12.11 6.52
N LEU A 17 -10.67 -11.50 5.41
CA LEU A 17 -11.46 -11.46 4.16
C LEU A 17 -11.07 -12.54 3.16
N ALA A 18 -10.15 -13.44 3.52
CA ALA A 18 -9.69 -14.53 2.67
C ALA A 18 -10.84 -15.51 2.37
N GLY A 19 -11.29 -15.57 1.12
CA GLY A 19 -12.18 -16.62 0.64
C GLY A 19 -11.44 -17.95 0.44
N ALA A 20 -12.16 -19.04 0.14
CA ALA A 20 -11.61 -20.40 -0.02
C ALA A 20 -10.61 -20.60 -1.21
N TYR A 21 -10.24 -19.53 -1.94
CA TYR A 21 -9.35 -19.57 -3.10
C TYR A 21 -8.17 -18.62 -2.90
N SER A 22 -7.00 -18.96 -3.48
CA SER A 22 -5.82 -18.09 -3.45
C SER A 22 -6.10 -16.77 -4.16
N GLU A 23 -5.89 -15.65 -3.47
CA GLU A 23 -6.10 -14.30 -3.96
C GLU A 23 -4.76 -13.69 -4.38
N LYS A 24 -4.74 -12.83 -5.40
CA LYS A 24 -3.49 -12.16 -5.81
C LYS A 24 -3.42 -10.79 -5.15
N LEU A 25 -2.24 -10.40 -4.70
CA LEU A 25 -1.99 -9.11 -4.08
C LEU A 25 -0.85 -8.39 -4.81
N VAL A 26 -1.09 -7.12 -5.16
CA VAL A 26 -0.02 -6.19 -5.52
C VAL A 26 0.03 -5.10 -4.45
N ILE A 27 1.24 -4.73 -4.04
CA ILE A 27 1.48 -3.68 -3.03
C ILE A 27 2.00 -2.44 -3.76
N ASP A 28 1.31 -1.31 -3.64
CA ASP A 28 1.73 0.00 -4.14
C ASP A 28 2.19 0.87 -2.97
N THR A 29 3.46 1.26 -2.94
CA THR A 29 4.13 1.76 -1.72
C THR A 29 5.23 2.77 -2.00
N ASP A 30 5.50 3.61 -1.01
CA ASP A 30 6.56 4.60 -0.93
C ASP A 30 7.41 4.36 0.33
N PRO A 31 8.18 3.26 0.42
CA PRO A 31 8.46 2.64 1.70
C PRO A 31 9.16 3.54 2.73
N GLY A 32 8.40 3.86 3.78
CA GLY A 32 8.90 4.29 5.08
C GLY A 32 9.03 3.10 6.05
N ALA A 33 9.39 3.40 7.29
CA ALA A 33 9.57 2.38 8.33
C ALA A 33 8.28 1.57 8.58
N ASP A 34 7.12 2.22 8.44
CA ASP A 34 5.83 1.59 8.61
C ASP A 34 5.47 0.72 7.40
N ASP A 35 5.62 1.17 6.16
CA ASP A 35 5.47 0.34 4.94
C ASP A 35 6.28 -0.95 4.99
N ALA A 36 7.54 -0.87 5.44
CA ALA A 36 8.40 -2.04 5.55
C ALA A 36 7.81 -3.10 6.46
N VAL A 37 7.22 -2.69 7.58
CA VAL A 37 6.55 -3.61 8.49
C VAL A 37 5.25 -4.15 7.88
N ALA A 38 4.53 -3.36 7.07
CA ALA A 38 3.40 -3.86 6.24
C ALA A 38 3.84 -5.04 5.40
N ILE A 39 4.86 -4.79 4.59
CA ILE A 39 5.32 -5.67 3.53
C ILE A 39 5.85 -6.96 4.16
N LEU A 40 6.72 -6.85 5.18
CA LEU A 40 7.25 -8.02 5.88
C LEU A 40 6.14 -8.87 6.52
N LEU A 41 5.13 -8.23 7.12
CA LEU A 41 4.01 -8.95 7.71
C LEU A 41 3.18 -9.67 6.63
N VAL A 42 2.80 -8.99 5.54
CA VAL A 42 2.06 -9.60 4.40
C VAL A 42 2.83 -10.81 3.87
N LEU A 43 4.12 -10.62 3.56
CA LEU A 43 4.96 -11.65 2.96
C LEU A 43 5.06 -12.89 3.84
N SER A 44 5.24 -12.70 5.14
CA SER A 44 5.38 -13.84 6.01
C SER A 44 4.04 -14.50 6.37
N MET A 45 2.94 -13.75 6.45
CA MET A 45 1.60 -14.34 6.60
C MET A 45 1.25 -15.19 5.38
N SER A 46 1.62 -14.74 4.18
CA SER A 46 1.53 -15.51 2.94
C SER A 46 2.38 -16.79 3.02
N ALA A 47 3.67 -16.66 3.38
CA ALA A 47 4.58 -17.81 3.48
C ALA A 47 4.17 -18.86 4.53
N ARG A 48 3.44 -18.45 5.58
CA ARG A 48 2.93 -19.34 6.64
C ARG A 48 1.51 -19.84 6.38
N ASN A 49 0.92 -19.55 5.22
CA ASN A 49 -0.45 -19.88 4.86
C ASN A 49 -1.50 -19.40 5.88
N TYR A 50 -1.22 -18.30 6.60
CA TYR A 50 -2.22 -17.66 7.46
C TYR A 50 -3.21 -16.85 6.64
N THR A 51 -2.82 -16.45 5.43
CA THR A 51 -3.71 -15.80 4.46
C THR A 51 -3.62 -16.50 3.11
N ASN A 52 -4.66 -16.36 2.29
CA ASN A 52 -4.71 -16.90 0.94
C ASN A 52 -4.11 -15.94 -0.11
N TYR A 53 -3.57 -14.79 0.31
CA TYR A 53 -2.95 -13.84 -0.60
C TYR A 53 -1.54 -14.28 -1.03
N GLU A 54 -1.30 -14.24 -2.33
CA GLU A 54 0.01 -14.36 -2.96
C GLU A 54 0.44 -12.99 -3.49
N VAL A 55 1.60 -12.49 -3.02
CA VAL A 55 2.16 -11.22 -3.51
C VAL A 55 2.76 -11.43 -4.90
N VAL A 56 2.10 -10.89 -5.93
CA VAL A 56 2.48 -11.04 -7.34
C VAL A 56 3.31 -9.87 -7.88
N GLY A 57 3.49 -8.82 -7.09
CA GLY A 57 4.35 -7.70 -7.41
C GLY A 57 4.30 -6.59 -6.38
N ILE A 58 5.27 -5.70 -6.45
CA ILE A 58 5.33 -4.46 -5.68
C ILE A 58 5.58 -3.31 -6.66
N THR A 59 4.79 -2.24 -6.54
CA THR A 59 4.93 -1.02 -7.32
C THR A 59 5.39 0.12 -6.42
N CYS A 60 6.35 0.91 -6.89
CA CYS A 60 6.92 2.02 -6.12
C CYS A 60 6.30 3.35 -6.57
N VAL A 61 6.03 4.23 -5.61
CA VAL A 61 5.56 5.60 -5.83
C VAL A 61 6.38 6.56 -4.96
N TYR A 62 6.45 7.83 -5.34
CA TYR A 62 6.94 8.90 -4.47
C TYR A 62 6.04 9.06 -3.23
N GLY A 63 6.55 9.67 -2.15
CA GLY A 63 5.73 10.02 -0.99
C GLY A 63 6.54 10.30 0.27
N ASN A 64 6.93 9.28 1.02
CA ASN A 64 7.86 9.40 2.16
C ASN A 64 9.27 9.85 1.71
N THR A 65 9.64 9.54 0.47
CA THR A 65 10.90 9.94 -0.16
C THR A 65 10.74 10.00 -1.69
N PHE A 66 11.83 10.23 -2.43
CA PHE A 66 11.83 10.11 -3.89
C PHE A 66 11.63 8.65 -4.32
N GLU A 67 10.97 8.47 -5.45
CA GLU A 67 10.61 7.15 -5.98
C GLU A 67 11.83 6.22 -6.15
N GLU A 68 12.97 6.75 -6.60
CA GLU A 68 14.21 5.98 -6.75
C GLU A 68 14.77 5.46 -5.41
N LEU A 69 14.47 6.14 -4.31
CA LEU A 69 14.85 5.72 -2.96
C LEU A 69 13.84 4.73 -2.40
N ALA A 70 12.55 4.95 -2.65
CA ALA A 70 11.48 4.02 -2.34
C ALA A 70 11.74 2.63 -2.96
N GLU A 71 12.14 2.59 -4.23
CA GLU A 71 12.59 1.37 -4.91
C GLU A 71 13.68 0.62 -4.15
N LYS A 72 14.75 1.33 -3.77
CA LYS A 72 15.86 0.73 -3.02
C LYS A 72 15.38 0.18 -1.68
N ASN A 73 14.45 0.87 -1.03
CA ASN A 73 13.88 0.43 0.25
C ASN A 73 13.05 -0.85 0.07
N VAL A 74 12.24 -0.97 -1.00
CA VAL A 74 11.58 -2.25 -1.35
C VAL A 74 12.61 -3.38 -1.52
N LEU A 75 13.69 -3.13 -2.25
CA LEU A 75 14.73 -4.14 -2.48
C LEU A 75 15.46 -4.56 -1.19
N LYS A 76 15.70 -3.63 -0.25
CA LYS A 76 16.21 -3.95 1.11
C LYS A 76 15.22 -4.85 1.85
N ILE A 77 13.93 -4.53 1.81
CA ILE A 77 12.87 -5.31 2.47
C ILE A 77 12.79 -6.73 1.90
N LEU A 78 12.79 -6.88 0.58
CA LEU A 78 12.74 -8.19 -0.09
C LEU A 78 14.02 -9.02 0.13
N THR A 79 15.17 -8.36 0.23
CA THR A 79 16.43 -8.99 0.63
C THR A 79 16.32 -9.60 2.02
N VAL A 80 15.84 -8.82 3.00
CA VAL A 80 15.63 -9.29 4.39
C VAL A 80 14.59 -10.43 4.45
N ALA A 81 13.52 -10.33 3.64
CA ALA A 81 12.51 -11.38 3.54
C ALA A 81 13.00 -12.64 2.80
N ASN A 82 14.18 -12.62 2.18
CA ASN A 82 14.70 -13.65 1.28
C ASN A 82 13.73 -14.00 0.14
N LEU A 83 13.08 -12.98 -0.43
CA LEU A 83 12.10 -13.10 -1.53
C LEU A 83 12.46 -12.21 -2.74
N PRO A 84 13.68 -12.31 -3.29
CA PRO A 84 14.13 -11.42 -4.37
C PRO A 84 13.40 -11.60 -5.71
N LYS A 85 12.62 -12.67 -5.86
CA LYS A 85 11.91 -13.00 -7.10
C LYS A 85 10.57 -12.29 -7.26
N ILE A 86 10.09 -11.60 -6.22
CA ILE A 86 8.86 -10.80 -6.31
C ILE A 86 9.17 -9.60 -7.23
N PRO A 87 8.43 -9.42 -8.34
CA PRO A 87 8.69 -8.32 -9.26
C PRO A 87 8.48 -6.97 -8.58
N VAL A 88 9.45 -6.05 -8.76
CA VAL A 88 9.36 -4.66 -8.30
C VAL A 88 9.33 -3.76 -9.51
N TYR A 89 8.40 -2.81 -9.56
CA TYR A 89 8.24 -1.88 -10.68
C TYR A 89 8.35 -0.42 -10.21
N GLY A 90 9.16 0.35 -10.92
CA GLY A 90 9.27 1.79 -10.71
C GLY A 90 8.06 2.55 -11.27
N GLY A 91 7.60 3.57 -10.55
CA GLY A 91 6.34 4.26 -10.84
C GLY A 91 6.42 5.77 -10.88
N ALA A 92 5.34 6.41 -10.45
CA ALA A 92 5.21 7.85 -10.50
C ALA A 92 6.23 8.52 -9.55
N GLN A 93 6.96 9.51 -10.08
CA GLN A 93 7.96 10.28 -9.34
C GLN A 93 7.39 11.55 -8.69
N LYS A 94 6.13 11.92 -9.00
CA LYS A 94 5.47 13.14 -8.53
C LYS A 94 3.95 13.07 -8.68
N PRO A 95 3.19 13.98 -8.02
CA PRO A 95 1.74 14.07 -8.17
C PRO A 95 1.31 14.36 -9.60
N LEU A 96 0.04 14.07 -9.92
CA LEU A 96 -0.52 14.31 -11.24
C LEU A 96 -0.37 15.77 -11.71
N MET A 97 -0.60 16.74 -10.81
CA MET A 97 -0.73 18.16 -11.16
C MET A 97 0.32 19.08 -10.53
N SER A 98 1.23 18.52 -9.73
CA SER A 98 2.20 19.31 -8.96
C SER A 98 3.62 18.73 -9.05
N ASN A 99 4.61 19.51 -8.63
CA ASN A 99 5.96 18.99 -8.39
C ASN A 99 6.03 18.37 -7.00
N TYR A 100 6.89 17.36 -6.85
CA TYR A 100 7.16 16.73 -5.57
C TYR A 100 8.44 17.28 -4.95
N THR A 101 8.40 17.47 -3.64
CA THR A 101 9.58 17.75 -2.81
C THR A 101 9.51 16.84 -1.59
N ALA A 102 10.50 15.96 -1.45
CA ALA A 102 10.67 15.19 -0.24
C ALA A 102 11.06 16.10 0.93
N ASP A 103 10.60 15.76 2.12
CA ASP A 103 11.19 16.24 3.37
C ASP A 103 12.01 15.11 4.01
N ASN A 104 12.84 15.44 5.00
CA ASN A 104 13.73 14.46 5.63
C ASN A 104 13.10 13.90 6.91
N TYR A 105 11.76 13.86 7.01
CA TYR A 105 11.07 13.36 8.21
C TYR A 105 11.45 11.91 8.52
N PHE A 106 11.64 11.09 7.49
CA PHE A 106 12.09 9.70 7.60
C PHE A 106 13.58 9.50 7.33
N GLY A 107 14.38 10.57 7.33
CA GLY A 107 15.78 10.55 6.91
C GLY A 107 15.99 10.87 5.43
N GLU A 108 17.25 11.00 5.02
CA GLU A 108 17.64 11.31 3.64
C GLU A 108 17.25 10.19 2.66
N ASP A 109 17.31 8.93 3.12
CA ASP A 109 16.89 7.77 2.31
C ASP A 109 15.40 7.42 2.45
N GLY A 110 14.64 8.17 3.25
CA GLY A 110 13.24 7.89 3.58
C GLY A 110 13.04 6.69 4.50
N PHE A 111 14.12 6.11 5.02
CA PHE A 111 14.11 4.80 5.66
C PHE A 111 14.97 4.74 6.94
N GLY A 112 15.16 5.88 7.59
CA GLY A 112 15.88 6.01 8.85
C GLY A 112 17.41 6.04 8.72
N ASP A 113 17.94 6.18 7.50
CA ASP A 113 19.36 6.35 7.19
C ASP A 113 20.28 5.27 7.77
N PHE A 114 19.74 4.07 8.01
CA PHE A 114 20.54 2.99 8.56
C PHE A 114 21.46 2.39 7.49
N LYS A 115 22.65 1.98 7.93
CA LYS A 115 23.60 1.31 7.06
C LYS A 115 23.16 -0.13 6.80
N PHE A 116 22.50 -0.35 5.66
CA PHE A 116 22.20 -1.68 5.17
C PHE A 116 23.52 -2.39 4.80
N GLN A 117 23.78 -3.56 5.39
CA GLN A 117 25.06 -4.28 5.22
C GLN A 117 24.96 -5.44 4.24
N ASP A 118 23.75 -5.92 3.97
CA ASP A 118 23.55 -7.08 3.11
C ASP A 118 23.62 -6.71 1.63
N GLU A 119 23.99 -7.67 0.80
CA GLU A 119 23.93 -7.54 -0.65
C GLU A 119 22.47 -7.53 -1.11
N ILE A 120 22.10 -6.56 -1.96
CA ILE A 120 20.75 -6.49 -2.53
C ILE A 120 20.55 -7.63 -3.53
N LEU A 121 19.54 -8.46 -3.29
CA LEU A 121 19.33 -9.70 -4.05
C LEU A 121 18.38 -9.58 -5.26
N GLY A 122 17.69 -8.44 -5.39
CA GLY A 122 16.68 -8.21 -6.43
C GLY A 122 16.95 -6.95 -7.25
N GLU A 123 16.15 -6.75 -8.29
CA GLU A 123 16.25 -5.61 -9.20
C GLU A 123 14.87 -5.01 -9.46
N VAL A 124 14.85 -3.73 -9.85
CA VAL A 124 13.61 -3.08 -10.29
C VAL A 124 13.45 -3.22 -11.80
N ASP A 125 12.28 -3.68 -12.23
CA ASP A 125 11.89 -3.63 -13.63
C ASP A 125 11.43 -2.22 -14.01
N ARG A 126 12.35 -1.43 -14.54
CA ARG A 126 12.06 -0.11 -15.14
C ARG A 126 11.69 -0.17 -16.63
N SER A 127 11.61 -1.37 -17.23
CA SER A 127 11.13 -1.52 -18.62
C SER A 127 9.61 -1.33 -18.73
N THR A 128 8.89 -1.50 -17.61
CA THR A 128 7.46 -1.29 -17.49
C THR A 128 7.15 -0.36 -16.32
N HIS A 129 6.52 0.78 -16.57
CA HIS A 129 6.05 1.68 -15.50
C HIS A 129 5.02 0.99 -14.60
N ALA A 130 5.06 1.23 -13.29
CA ALA A 130 4.18 0.66 -12.27
C ALA A 130 2.70 0.65 -12.67
N ALA A 131 2.14 1.79 -13.09
CA ALA A 131 0.75 1.87 -13.57
C ALA A 131 0.43 0.90 -14.73
N VAL A 132 1.37 0.67 -15.65
CA VAL A 132 1.20 -0.31 -16.74
C VAL A 132 1.28 -1.74 -16.20
N ALA A 133 2.16 -2.00 -15.22
CA ALA A 133 2.23 -3.28 -14.54
C ALA A 133 0.92 -3.58 -13.78
N LEU A 134 0.34 -2.60 -13.09
CA LEU A 134 -0.98 -2.71 -12.43
C LEU A 134 -2.06 -3.11 -13.43
N VAL A 135 -2.17 -2.44 -14.58
CA VAL A 135 -3.14 -2.80 -15.63
C VAL A 135 -2.92 -4.22 -16.14
N LYS A 136 -1.67 -4.62 -16.40
CA LYS A 136 -1.34 -5.98 -16.85
C LYS A 136 -1.72 -7.03 -15.80
N LEU A 137 -1.45 -6.78 -14.52
CA LEU A 137 -1.78 -7.68 -13.43
C LEU A 137 -3.30 -7.79 -13.24
N ALA A 138 -4.03 -6.66 -13.26
CA ALA A 138 -5.49 -6.66 -13.13
C ALA A 138 -6.17 -7.42 -14.27
N ARG A 139 -5.69 -7.27 -15.51
CA ARG A 139 -6.17 -8.05 -16.67
C ARG A 139 -5.80 -9.53 -16.59
N ARG A 140 -4.66 -9.86 -15.98
CA ARG A 140 -4.22 -11.25 -15.79
C ARG A 140 -5.03 -11.97 -14.71
N TYR A 141 -5.47 -11.25 -13.69
CA TYR A 141 -6.19 -11.78 -12.53
C TYR A 141 -7.53 -11.04 -12.28
N PRO A 142 -8.44 -11.01 -13.27
CA PRO A 142 -9.67 -10.23 -13.18
C PRO A 142 -10.60 -10.79 -12.09
N GLY A 143 -10.99 -9.94 -11.14
CA GLY A 143 -11.80 -10.31 -9.98
C GLY A 143 -11.04 -11.07 -8.88
N GLU A 144 -9.73 -11.30 -9.06
CA GLU A 144 -8.86 -12.01 -8.12
C GLU A 144 -7.74 -11.13 -7.53
N LEU A 145 -7.34 -10.06 -8.25
CA LEU A 145 -6.31 -9.14 -7.79
C LEU A 145 -6.87 -8.13 -6.79
N SER A 146 -6.35 -8.11 -5.59
CA SER A 146 -6.47 -7.00 -4.65
C SER A 146 -5.24 -6.10 -4.72
N ILE A 147 -5.43 -4.82 -4.40
CA ILE A 147 -4.37 -3.82 -4.37
C ILE A 147 -4.26 -3.27 -2.96
N LEU A 148 -3.07 -3.36 -2.38
CA LEU A 148 -2.73 -2.69 -1.14
C LEU A 148 -1.97 -1.39 -1.46
N ALA A 149 -2.63 -0.25 -1.32
CA ALA A 149 -2.03 1.08 -1.48
C ALA A 149 -1.60 1.63 -0.12
N LEU A 150 -0.28 1.75 0.06
CA LEU A 150 0.35 2.27 1.27
C LEU A 150 0.85 3.72 1.12
N GLY A 151 0.98 4.19 -0.13
CA GLY A 151 1.42 5.55 -0.48
C GLY A 151 0.38 6.37 -1.24
N PRO A 152 0.79 7.49 -1.85
CA PRO A 152 -0.05 8.29 -2.74
C PRO A 152 -0.66 7.47 -3.89
N LEU A 153 -1.92 7.73 -4.22
CA LEU A 153 -2.71 6.92 -5.17
C LEU A 153 -2.37 7.17 -6.65
N THR A 154 -1.28 7.87 -6.94
CA THR A 154 -0.92 8.35 -8.28
C THR A 154 -0.74 7.21 -9.29
N ASN A 155 -0.05 6.12 -8.91
CA ASN A 155 0.11 4.95 -9.79
C ASN A 155 -1.25 4.33 -10.17
N ILE A 156 -2.16 4.23 -9.20
CA ILE A 156 -3.49 3.64 -9.36
C ILE A 156 -4.39 4.56 -10.21
N ALA A 157 -4.35 5.87 -9.98
CA ALA A 157 -5.08 6.85 -10.78
C ALA A 157 -4.63 6.83 -12.25
N ILE A 158 -3.32 6.72 -12.50
CA ILE A 158 -2.78 6.56 -13.85
C ILE A 158 -3.27 5.23 -14.45
N ALA A 159 -3.26 4.13 -13.69
CA ALA A 159 -3.76 2.83 -14.18
C ALA A 159 -5.24 2.87 -14.57
N MET A 160 -6.10 3.52 -13.77
CA MET A 160 -7.52 3.76 -14.09
C MET A 160 -7.69 4.60 -15.37
N THR A 161 -6.79 5.55 -15.60
CA THR A 161 -6.80 6.39 -16.81
C THR A 161 -6.35 5.61 -18.05
N LEU A 162 -5.39 4.70 -17.89
CA LEU A 162 -4.87 3.85 -18.96
C LEU A 162 -5.85 2.75 -19.39
N ASP A 163 -6.66 2.23 -18.45
CA ASP A 163 -7.61 1.15 -18.70
C ASP A 163 -8.93 1.37 -17.95
N PRO A 164 -10.02 1.78 -18.63
CA PRO A 164 -11.32 2.02 -18.00
C PRO A 164 -11.91 0.80 -17.28
N GLU A 165 -11.55 -0.42 -17.68
CA GLU A 165 -12.01 -1.65 -17.02
C GLU A 165 -11.14 -2.02 -15.79
N PHE A 166 -10.04 -1.30 -15.53
CA PHE A 166 -9.10 -1.60 -14.44
C PHE A 166 -9.80 -1.73 -13.09
N ALA A 167 -10.62 -0.74 -12.73
CA ALA A 167 -11.30 -0.70 -11.44
C ALA A 167 -12.25 -1.90 -11.23
N LYS A 168 -12.88 -2.37 -12.32
CA LYS A 168 -13.78 -3.53 -12.32
C LYS A 168 -13.02 -4.87 -12.31
N ASN A 169 -11.82 -4.91 -12.89
CA ASN A 169 -10.95 -6.07 -12.85
C ASN A 169 -10.28 -6.24 -11.49
N VAL A 170 -10.12 -5.18 -10.71
CA VAL A 170 -9.62 -5.25 -9.33
C VAL A 170 -10.72 -5.77 -8.41
N LYS A 171 -10.40 -6.82 -7.64
CA LYS A 171 -11.30 -7.42 -6.67
C LYS A 171 -11.64 -6.46 -5.53
N ARG A 172 -10.61 -5.83 -4.97
CA ARG A 172 -10.70 -4.89 -3.84
C ARG A 172 -9.46 -4.01 -3.74
N PHE A 173 -9.68 -2.75 -3.40
CA PHE A 173 -8.64 -1.81 -2.99
C PHE A 173 -8.57 -1.74 -1.46
N PHE A 174 -7.37 -1.88 -0.88
CA PHE A 174 -7.06 -1.57 0.51
C PHE A 174 -6.22 -0.31 0.51
N ILE A 175 -6.77 0.80 1.00
CA ILE A 175 -6.14 2.11 0.89
C ILE A 175 -5.77 2.62 2.27
N MET A 176 -4.48 2.87 2.51
CA MET A 176 -4.00 3.61 3.67
C MET A 176 -4.01 5.11 3.35
N GLY A 177 -4.92 5.84 3.99
CA GLY A 177 -4.96 7.28 3.89
C GLY A 177 -6.34 7.88 4.11
N GLY A 178 -6.38 9.21 4.05
CA GLY A 178 -7.58 10.00 4.25
C GLY A 178 -7.86 10.35 5.71
N SER A 179 -8.75 11.32 5.90
CA SER A 179 -9.16 11.80 7.22
C SER A 179 -10.66 12.02 7.24
N VAL A 180 -11.41 11.03 7.70
CA VAL A 180 -12.87 11.12 7.65
C VAL A 180 -13.39 11.87 8.90
N SER A 181 -12.71 11.74 10.04
CA SER A 181 -13.02 12.49 11.28
C SER A 181 -12.51 13.94 11.27
N GLY A 182 -11.83 14.37 10.20
CA GLY A 182 -11.27 15.72 10.04
C GLY A 182 -9.95 15.96 10.80
N VAL A 183 -9.40 14.95 11.45
CA VAL A 183 -8.07 15.00 12.07
C VAL A 183 -7.03 14.54 11.06
N GLY A 184 -6.14 15.44 10.65
CA GLY A 184 -5.06 15.18 9.68
C GLY A 184 -3.68 15.12 10.34
N ASN A 185 -2.72 14.52 9.64
CA ASN A 185 -1.31 14.42 10.06
C ASN A 185 -0.36 15.30 9.22
N LYS A 186 -0.81 15.82 8.07
CA LYS A 186 -0.07 16.78 7.24
C LYS A 186 -0.51 18.20 7.56
N SER A 187 -1.81 18.43 7.64
CA SER A 187 -2.45 19.68 8.06
C SER A 187 -3.84 19.38 8.63
N PRO A 188 -4.55 20.33 9.26
CA PRO A 188 -5.92 20.10 9.71
C PRO A 188 -6.80 19.58 8.56
N GLY A 189 -7.49 18.45 8.78
CA GLY A 189 -8.32 17.79 7.76
C GLY A 189 -7.57 17.04 6.66
N VAL A 190 -6.23 17.00 6.65
CA VAL A 190 -5.44 16.40 5.56
C VAL A 190 -4.49 15.33 6.09
N GLU A 191 -4.71 14.11 5.63
CA GLU A 191 -3.80 12.97 5.80
C GLU A 191 -2.70 13.04 4.74
N PHE A 192 -1.49 12.59 5.06
CA PHE A 192 -0.27 12.67 4.28
C PHE A 192 -0.39 12.11 2.86
N ASN A 193 -0.79 10.84 2.68
CA ASN A 193 -0.91 10.22 1.36
C ASN A 193 -1.96 10.94 0.51
N PHE A 194 -3.10 11.26 1.13
CA PHE A 194 -4.16 11.98 0.43
C PHE A 194 -3.78 13.44 0.12
N GLY A 195 -3.01 14.08 0.99
CA GLY A 195 -2.49 15.43 0.79
C GLY A 195 -1.40 15.50 -0.28
N ALA A 196 -0.73 14.38 -0.57
CA ALA A 196 0.33 14.33 -1.57
C ALA A 196 -0.20 14.43 -3.01
N ASP A 197 -1.39 13.88 -3.30
CA ASP A 197 -2.01 13.95 -4.63
C ASP A 197 -3.55 13.94 -4.55
N PRO A 198 -4.15 15.09 -4.22
CA PRO A 198 -5.60 15.24 -4.12
C PRO A 198 -6.35 14.81 -5.39
N GLU A 199 -5.78 15.07 -6.56
CA GLU A 199 -6.36 14.71 -7.85
C GLU A 199 -6.39 13.20 -8.05
N SER A 200 -5.31 12.48 -7.70
CA SER A 200 -5.31 11.01 -7.77
C SER A 200 -6.36 10.41 -6.84
N ASN A 201 -6.58 10.99 -5.66
CA ASN A 201 -7.63 10.53 -4.75
C ASN A 201 -9.01 10.69 -5.37
N HIS A 202 -9.26 11.81 -6.07
CA HIS A 202 -10.54 12.01 -6.74
C HIS A 202 -10.80 10.93 -7.79
N VAL A 203 -9.80 10.60 -8.60
CA VAL A 203 -9.88 9.55 -9.61
C VAL A 203 -10.17 8.18 -8.99
N VAL A 204 -9.45 7.82 -7.92
CA VAL A 204 -9.54 6.48 -7.32
C VAL A 204 -10.76 6.33 -6.39
N MET A 205 -11.07 7.36 -5.61
CA MET A 205 -12.13 7.28 -4.60
C MET A 205 -13.53 7.42 -5.18
N THR A 206 -13.71 8.09 -6.33
CA THR A 206 -15.02 8.19 -6.99
C THR A 206 -15.64 6.82 -7.26
N PRO A 207 -15.00 5.89 -8.01
CA PRO A 207 -15.55 4.56 -8.27
C PRO A 207 -15.65 3.71 -6.99
N VAL A 208 -14.80 3.93 -5.99
CA VAL A 208 -14.86 3.21 -4.71
C VAL A 208 -16.10 3.65 -3.89
N ILE A 209 -16.40 4.95 -3.87
CA ILE A 209 -17.52 5.50 -3.10
C ILE A 209 -18.85 5.23 -3.81
N ASP A 210 -18.91 5.35 -5.14
CA ASP A 210 -20.14 5.12 -5.91
C ASP A 210 -20.52 3.62 -6.05
N GLY A 211 -19.58 2.71 -5.74
CA GLY A 211 -19.78 1.26 -5.77
C GLY A 211 -19.36 0.56 -7.05
N SER A 212 -18.83 1.28 -8.03
CA SER A 212 -18.26 0.71 -9.26
C SER A 212 -17.00 -0.12 -8.97
N ALA A 213 -16.31 0.16 -7.86
CA ALA A 213 -15.19 -0.60 -7.33
C ALA A 213 -15.40 -0.92 -5.85
N ARG A 214 -14.90 -2.08 -5.40
CA ARG A 214 -14.90 -2.44 -3.98
C ARG A 214 -13.66 -1.87 -3.31
N GLY A 215 -13.82 -1.21 -2.16
CA GLY A 215 -12.70 -0.67 -1.40
C GLY A 215 -12.87 -0.75 0.11
N SER A 216 -11.75 -0.79 0.82
CA SER A 216 -11.65 -0.60 2.27
C SER A 216 -10.67 0.54 2.54
N LEU A 217 -11.05 1.46 3.40
CA LEU A 217 -10.27 2.66 3.74
C LEU A 217 -9.74 2.54 5.16
N LEU A 218 -8.42 2.58 5.30
CA LEU A 218 -7.69 2.43 6.55
C LEU A 218 -7.27 3.81 7.03
N ILE A 219 -7.78 4.23 8.19
CA ILE A 219 -7.59 5.59 8.73
C ILE A 219 -7.19 5.50 10.19
N ASP A 220 -6.07 6.14 10.57
CA ASP A 220 -5.60 6.22 11.96
C ASP A 220 -5.91 7.59 12.56
N TYR A 221 -7.18 8.00 12.67
CA TYR A 221 -7.53 9.21 13.42
C TYR A 221 -8.93 9.12 14.06
N ALA A 222 -8.97 9.36 15.37
CA ALA A 222 -10.01 8.94 16.31
C ALA A 222 -11.48 9.32 16.02
N ASN A 223 -12.35 8.44 16.51
CA ASN A 223 -13.77 8.53 16.87
C ASN A 223 -14.58 9.70 16.31
N THR A 224 -15.17 9.44 15.16
CA THR A 224 -16.58 9.67 14.77
C THR A 224 -16.59 9.75 13.26
N THR A 225 -17.49 9.04 12.57
CA THR A 225 -17.74 9.27 11.14
C THR A 225 -18.92 8.55 10.54
N VAL A 226 -19.39 9.10 9.41
CA VAL A 226 -20.39 8.50 8.52
C VAL A 226 -19.67 7.60 7.51
N GLN A 227 -20.04 6.32 7.46
CA GLN A 227 -19.48 5.33 6.54
C GLN A 227 -20.02 5.53 5.11
N PRO A 228 -19.17 5.65 4.08
CA PRO A 228 -19.61 5.60 2.68
C PRO A 228 -20.20 4.23 2.32
N GLY A 229 -21.20 4.19 1.43
CA GLY A 229 -22.02 2.99 1.19
C GLY A 229 -21.28 1.72 0.75
N ASN A 230 -20.08 1.85 0.14
CA ASN A 230 -19.29 0.72 -0.37
C ASN A 230 -17.86 0.66 0.20
N VAL A 231 -17.62 1.36 1.33
CA VAL A 231 -16.30 1.44 1.97
C VAL A 231 -16.37 0.91 3.40
N GLU A 232 -15.53 -0.08 3.70
CA GLU A 232 -15.27 -0.48 5.09
C GLU A 232 -14.23 0.47 5.68
N ILE A 233 -14.59 1.21 6.74
CA ILE A 233 -13.66 2.11 7.45
C ILE A 233 -13.15 1.40 8.69
N ILE A 234 -11.82 1.39 8.86
CA ILE A 234 -11.18 0.68 9.96
C ILE A 234 -10.33 1.69 10.75
N GLN A 235 -10.76 1.95 12.00
CA GLN A 235 -10.32 3.10 12.81
C GLN A 235 -9.46 2.75 14.04
N GLU A 236 -9.74 1.63 14.71
CA GLU A 236 -9.07 1.25 15.95
C GLU A 236 -8.98 -0.26 16.09
N VAL A 237 -7.93 -0.73 16.78
CA VAL A 237 -7.54 -2.15 16.85
C VAL A 237 -7.14 -2.62 18.22
N ASN A 238 -7.43 -3.89 18.47
CA ASN A 238 -7.01 -4.64 19.63
C ASN A 238 -5.48 -4.89 19.61
N THR A 239 -4.74 -4.00 20.25
CA THR A 239 -3.26 -4.05 20.31
C THR A 239 -2.72 -5.26 21.05
N GLU A 240 -3.47 -5.85 22.00
CA GLU A 240 -3.01 -7.00 22.78
C GLU A 240 -3.07 -8.31 21.98
N GLU A 241 -4.18 -8.53 21.27
CA GLU A 241 -4.34 -9.67 20.36
C GLU A 241 -3.28 -9.63 19.26
N PHE A 242 -3.02 -8.43 18.72
CA PHE A 242 -1.98 -8.20 17.73
C PHE A 242 -0.56 -8.47 18.26
N LYS A 243 -0.24 -8.01 19.48
CA LYS A 243 1.06 -8.26 20.12
C LYS A 243 1.29 -9.75 20.37
N GLN A 244 0.23 -10.50 20.65
CA GLN A 244 0.28 -11.94 20.82
C GLN A 244 0.63 -12.62 19.48
N MET A 245 -0.03 -12.25 18.39
CA MET A 245 0.28 -12.75 17.04
C MET A 245 1.73 -12.48 16.62
N LEU A 246 2.24 -11.26 16.85
CA LEU A 246 3.64 -10.92 16.55
C LEU A 246 4.63 -11.78 17.33
N LYS A 247 4.36 -12.05 18.61
CA LYS A 247 5.23 -12.91 19.43
C LYS A 247 5.26 -14.34 18.92
N GLU A 248 4.10 -14.91 18.59
CA GLU A 248 3.98 -16.26 18.02
C GLU A 248 4.64 -16.37 16.64
N PHE A 249 4.69 -15.28 15.90
CA PHE A 249 5.31 -15.20 14.59
C PHE A 249 6.84 -15.05 14.64
N LEU A 250 7.36 -14.37 15.67
CA LEU A 250 8.79 -14.16 15.90
C LEU A 250 9.45 -15.28 16.71
N SER A 251 8.66 -16.15 17.37
CA SER A 251 9.11 -17.38 18.04
C SER A 251 9.22 -18.56 17.08
#